data_AF-A0A7S4RZF6-F1
#
_entry.id   AF-A0A7S4RZF6-F1
#
_cell.length_a   1.000
_cell.length_b   1.000
_cell.length_c   1.000
_cell.angle_alpha   90.00
_cell.angle_beta   90.00
_cell.angle_gamma   90.00
#
_symmetry.space_group_name_H-M   'P 1'
#
loop_
_entity.id
_entity.type
_entity.pdbx_description
1 polymer ?
#
loop_
_entity_poly.entity_id
_entity_poly.type
_entity_poly.pdbx_seq_one_letter_code
_entity_poly.pdbx_strand_id
1 'polypeptide(L)'
;MGKAKTKDKETFSFVVDLKTALSLTPQQRVRWVGKACRKVADGEASIKHLYDVLSSRKLVSEMPEKVGCRMLRIVRENLYLFSEKQQRFLTEESALAVNFTLDDRSEDEAEEPEVAAAPSRRGDDAAARMEEMMARCRDFVRQKASTFEQRRIEADEAERQAARAREKEAAERFAREWEEIREWHSRLEEWEQASMVANDERYQVHLQVCRRMRGRSRRSSGSSRGGASDEDRRRKKDKDKDREKQRRRDRGRRRHRSSSGDSHARDEDAPAQPPARRQRADEARAPSATLADLLRGNPA
;
A
#
# COMPACT_ATOMS: atom_id res chain seq x y z
N MET A 1 11.41 -23.60 14.84
CA MET A 1 10.40 -24.42 14.15
C MET A 1 9.90 -23.65 12.93
N GLY A 2 10.29 -24.08 11.72
CA GLY A 2 9.93 -23.40 10.48
C GLY A 2 8.53 -23.79 10.03
N LYS A 3 7.62 -22.82 9.93
CA LYS A 3 6.29 -23.03 9.36
C LYS A 3 6.44 -23.36 7.87
N ALA A 4 6.08 -24.57 7.47
CA ALA A 4 6.00 -24.97 6.07
C ALA A 4 4.91 -24.13 5.40
N LYS A 5 5.31 -23.23 4.49
CA LYS A 5 4.38 -22.53 3.59
C LYS A 5 3.85 -23.56 2.58
N THR A 6 2.63 -24.04 2.81
CA THR A 6 1.84 -24.71 1.78
C THR A 6 1.67 -23.76 0.59
N LYS A 7 2.29 -24.10 -0.55
CA LYS A 7 2.04 -23.41 -1.82
C LYS A 7 0.63 -23.78 -2.26
N ASP A 8 -0.30 -22.85 -2.13
CA ASP A 8 -1.60 -22.96 -2.77
C ASP A 8 -1.37 -23.11 -4.27
N LYS A 9 -1.85 -24.23 -4.83
CA LYS A 9 -1.85 -24.45 -6.27
C LYS A 9 -2.90 -23.51 -6.86
N GLU A 10 -2.47 -22.36 -7.33
CA GLU A 10 -3.29 -21.47 -8.14
C GLU A 10 -3.78 -22.23 -9.38
N THR A 11 -5.07 -22.55 -9.40
CA THR A 11 -5.73 -23.17 -10.56
C THR A 11 -6.09 -22.06 -11.54
N PHE A 12 -5.22 -21.82 -12.51
CA PHE A 12 -5.47 -20.88 -13.60
C PHE A 12 -6.50 -21.45 -14.57
N SER A 13 -7.46 -20.63 -15.01
CA SER A 13 -8.47 -21.03 -16.00
C SER A 13 -7.84 -21.23 -17.40
N PHE A 14 -6.75 -20.51 -17.68
CA PHE A 14 -6.05 -20.56 -18.95
C PHE A 14 -4.64 -21.16 -18.78
N VAL A 15 -4.43 -22.32 -19.39
CA VAL A 15 -3.15 -23.04 -19.36
C VAL A 15 -2.23 -22.50 -20.46
N VAL A 16 -1.05 -22.04 -20.05
CA VAL A 16 -0.03 -21.46 -20.95
C VAL A 16 1.12 -22.45 -21.10
N ASP A 17 1.03 -23.35 -22.08
CA ASP A 17 2.02 -24.42 -22.28
C ASP A 17 2.77 -24.28 -23.61
N LEU A 18 4.10 -24.44 -23.57
CA LEU A 18 4.95 -24.39 -24.77
C LEU A 18 4.50 -25.40 -25.84
N LYS A 19 4.09 -26.61 -25.43
CA LYS A 19 3.65 -27.66 -26.36
C LYS A 19 2.40 -27.23 -27.13
N THR A 20 1.48 -26.53 -26.48
CA THR A 20 0.27 -26.00 -27.13
C THR A 20 0.63 -24.93 -28.15
N ALA A 21 1.51 -23.98 -27.79
CA ALA A 21 1.97 -22.94 -28.72
C ALA A 21 2.68 -23.52 -29.95
N LEU A 22 3.54 -24.54 -29.77
CA LEU A 22 4.27 -25.17 -30.87
C LEU A 22 3.35 -25.95 -31.82
N SER A 23 2.26 -26.53 -31.32
CA SER A 23 1.29 -27.25 -32.15
C SER A 23 0.46 -26.35 -33.09
N LEU A 24 0.48 -25.03 -32.85
CA LEU A 24 -0.24 -24.05 -33.66
C LEU A 24 0.58 -23.61 -34.87
N THR A 25 -0.11 -23.24 -35.96
CA THR A 25 0.55 -22.61 -37.12
C THR A 25 1.15 -21.25 -36.74
N PRO A 26 2.19 -20.75 -37.43
CA PRO A 26 2.84 -19.48 -37.07
C PRO A 26 1.86 -18.30 -36.93
N GLN A 27 0.87 -18.19 -37.82
CA GLN A 27 -0.17 -17.14 -37.74
C GLN A 27 -1.07 -17.31 -36.51
N GLN A 28 -1.41 -18.54 -36.14
CA GLN A 28 -2.18 -18.83 -34.93
C GLN A 28 -1.37 -18.56 -33.67
N ARG A 29 -0.04 -18.76 -33.68
CA ARG A 29 0.85 -18.42 -32.55
C ARG A 29 0.77 -16.94 -32.20
N VAL A 30 0.75 -16.03 -33.19
CA VAL A 30 0.61 -14.58 -32.95
C VAL A 30 -0.71 -14.26 -32.25
N ARG A 31 -1.83 -14.82 -32.75
CA ARG A 31 -3.15 -14.65 -32.12
C ARG A 31 -3.19 -15.25 -30.72
N TRP A 32 -2.54 -16.39 -30.52
CA TRP A 32 -2.41 -17.06 -29.23
C TRP A 32 -1.62 -16.21 -28.24
N VAL A 33 -0.48 -15.62 -28.63
CA VAL A 33 0.31 -14.70 -27.77
C VAL A 33 -0.53 -13.51 -27.36
N GLY A 34 -1.22 -12.84 -28.29
CA GLY A 34 -2.11 -11.73 -27.96
C GLY A 34 -3.26 -12.13 -27.00
N LYS A 35 -3.81 -13.34 -27.15
CA LYS A 35 -4.81 -13.88 -26.20
C LYS A 35 -4.19 -14.20 -24.84
N ALA A 36 -2.99 -14.78 -24.81
CA ALA A 36 -2.29 -15.14 -23.58
C ALA A 36 -1.89 -13.89 -22.77
N CYS A 37 -1.38 -12.84 -23.42
CA CYS A 37 -1.09 -11.55 -22.75
C CYS A 37 -2.34 -10.97 -22.09
N ARG A 38 -3.49 -10.94 -22.78
CA ARG A 38 -4.76 -10.49 -22.20
C ARG A 38 -5.18 -11.34 -20.99
N LYS A 39 -5.13 -12.67 -21.10
CA LYS A 39 -5.48 -13.56 -19.99
C LYS A 39 -4.54 -13.43 -18.79
N VAL A 40 -3.28 -13.12 -19.03
CA VAL A 40 -2.33 -12.79 -17.96
C VAL A 40 -2.64 -11.45 -17.33
N ALA A 41 -3.00 -10.43 -18.12
CA ALA A 41 -3.44 -9.13 -17.61
C ALA A 41 -4.70 -9.23 -16.74
N ASP A 42 -5.63 -10.13 -17.10
CA ASP A 42 -6.84 -10.43 -16.34
C ASP A 42 -6.58 -11.27 -15.07
N GLY A 43 -5.35 -11.76 -14.87
CA GLY A 43 -5.00 -12.65 -13.75
C GLY A 43 -5.51 -14.10 -13.91
N GLU A 44 -6.01 -14.46 -15.09
CA GLU A 44 -6.52 -15.80 -15.41
C GLU A 44 -5.43 -16.81 -15.78
N ALA A 45 -4.20 -16.33 -16.00
CA ALA A 45 -3.04 -17.11 -16.40
C ALA A 45 -1.77 -16.68 -15.65
N SER A 46 -0.83 -17.62 -15.49
CA SER A 46 0.45 -17.33 -14.83
C SER A 46 1.41 -16.56 -15.74
N ILE A 47 1.85 -15.37 -15.30
CA ILE A 47 2.90 -14.56 -15.95
C ILE A 47 4.17 -15.40 -16.18
N LYS A 48 4.52 -16.24 -15.20
CA LYS A 48 5.73 -17.08 -15.25
C LYS A 48 5.70 -18.05 -16.43
N HIS A 49 4.59 -18.77 -16.61
CA HIS A 49 4.46 -19.71 -17.72
C HIS A 49 4.46 -19.00 -19.08
N LEU A 50 3.85 -17.82 -19.18
CA LEU A 50 3.92 -17.00 -20.41
C LEU A 50 5.37 -16.61 -20.73
N TYR A 51 6.13 -16.16 -19.74
CA TYR A 51 7.54 -15.84 -19.91
C TYR A 51 8.39 -17.04 -20.36
N ASP A 52 8.16 -18.22 -19.77
CA ASP A 52 8.87 -19.45 -20.13
C ASP A 52 8.57 -19.86 -21.59
N VAL A 53 7.36 -19.62 -22.09
CA VAL A 53 7.02 -19.86 -23.51
C VAL A 53 7.68 -18.84 -24.44
N LEU A 54 7.61 -17.55 -24.11
CA LEU A 54 8.15 -16.47 -24.95
C LEU A 54 9.69 -16.46 -25.01
N SER A 55 10.37 -16.91 -23.95
CA SER A 55 11.83 -17.04 -23.91
C SER A 55 12.36 -18.27 -24.67
N SER A 56 11.49 -19.20 -25.08
CA SER A 56 11.88 -20.43 -25.77
C SER A 56 12.27 -20.17 -27.23
N ARG A 57 13.50 -20.53 -27.59
CA ARG A 57 13.99 -20.46 -28.98
C ARG A 57 13.17 -21.31 -29.96
N LYS A 58 12.52 -22.37 -29.47
CA LYS A 58 11.69 -23.25 -30.29
C LYS A 58 10.46 -22.55 -30.85
N LEU A 59 9.97 -21.51 -30.16
CA LEU A 59 8.82 -20.73 -30.63
C LEU A 59 9.14 -20.00 -31.95
N VAL A 60 10.39 -19.59 -32.11
CA VAL A 60 10.91 -18.76 -33.22
C VAL A 60 11.40 -19.60 -34.40
N SER A 61 11.84 -20.84 -34.16
CA SER A 61 12.52 -21.74 -35.11
C SER A 61 11.84 -21.99 -36.47
N GLU A 62 10.58 -21.59 -36.67
CA GLU A 62 9.79 -21.86 -37.88
C GLU A 62 8.87 -20.69 -38.23
N MET A 63 9.21 -19.47 -37.80
CA MET A 63 8.34 -18.31 -37.97
C MET A 63 8.79 -17.44 -39.14
N PRO A 64 7.91 -17.13 -40.11
CA PRO A 64 8.19 -16.12 -41.13
C PRO A 64 8.46 -14.76 -40.49
N GLU A 65 9.37 -13.98 -41.06
CA GLU A 65 9.82 -12.69 -40.52
C GLU A 65 8.66 -11.73 -40.20
N LYS A 66 7.74 -11.53 -41.16
CA LYS A 66 6.54 -10.71 -40.97
C LYS A 66 5.63 -11.17 -39.83
N VAL A 67 5.62 -12.46 -39.54
CA VAL A 67 4.84 -13.04 -38.42
C VAL A 67 5.58 -12.79 -37.10
N GLY A 68 6.90 -12.96 -37.10
CA GLY A 68 7.79 -12.68 -35.97
C GLY A 68 7.75 -11.22 -35.54
N CYS A 69 7.84 -10.27 -36.47
CA CYS A 69 7.75 -8.84 -36.18
C CYS A 69 6.41 -8.46 -35.53
N ARG A 70 5.29 -8.99 -36.05
CA ARG A 70 3.96 -8.79 -35.43
C ARG A 70 3.87 -9.39 -34.03
N MET A 71 4.47 -10.56 -33.82
CA MET A 71 4.56 -11.18 -32.49
C MET A 71 5.37 -10.31 -31.53
N LEU A 72 6.50 -9.76 -31.97
CA LEU A 72 7.35 -8.87 -31.16
C LEU A 72 6.61 -7.59 -30.76
N ARG A 73 5.87 -6.99 -31.70
CA ARG A 73 5.05 -5.80 -31.44
C ARG A 73 4.06 -6.05 -30.30
N ILE A 74 3.31 -7.15 -30.36
CA ILE A 74 2.36 -7.54 -29.30
C ILE A 74 3.08 -7.72 -27.95
N VAL A 75 4.25 -8.36 -27.95
CA VAL A 75 5.03 -8.54 -26.71
C VAL A 75 5.49 -7.19 -26.14
N ARG A 76 5.97 -6.28 -27.00
CA ARG A 76 6.40 -4.92 -26.61
C ARG A 76 5.27 -4.09 -25.99
N GLU A 77 4.09 -4.11 -26.61
CA GLU A 77 2.88 -3.43 -26.11
C GLU A 77 2.47 -3.94 -24.72
N ASN A 78 2.80 -5.19 -24.37
CA ASN A 78 2.44 -5.85 -23.12
C ASN A 78 3.63 -6.05 -22.17
N LEU A 79 4.73 -5.29 -22.33
CA LEU A 79 5.92 -5.44 -21.48
C LEU A 79 5.66 -5.14 -20.00
N TYR A 80 4.69 -4.28 -19.71
CA TYR A 80 4.31 -3.89 -18.34
C TYR A 80 3.83 -5.08 -17.47
N LEU A 81 3.46 -6.22 -18.08
CA LEU A 81 3.07 -7.44 -17.37
C LEU A 81 4.26 -8.18 -16.75
N PHE A 82 5.48 -7.90 -17.21
CA PHE A 82 6.69 -8.62 -16.82
C PHE A 82 7.54 -7.80 -15.85
N SER A 83 8.36 -8.48 -15.05
CA SER A 83 9.35 -7.79 -14.22
C SER A 83 10.42 -7.08 -15.07
N GLU A 84 11.05 -6.03 -14.56
CA GLU A 84 12.05 -5.25 -15.31
C GLU A 84 13.18 -6.12 -15.90
N LYS A 85 13.64 -7.14 -15.15
CA LYS A 85 14.64 -8.09 -15.63
C LYS A 85 14.15 -8.91 -16.83
N GLN A 86 12.89 -9.35 -16.79
CA GLN A 86 12.27 -10.09 -17.89
C GLN A 86 12.01 -9.17 -19.09
N GLN A 87 11.64 -7.91 -18.86
CA GLN A 87 11.45 -6.92 -19.93
C GLN A 87 12.74 -6.69 -20.72
N ARG A 88 13.87 -6.50 -20.03
CA ARG A 88 15.19 -6.37 -20.67
C ARG A 88 15.54 -7.61 -21.50
N PHE A 89 15.39 -8.80 -20.92
CA PHE A 89 15.63 -10.06 -21.64
C PHE A 89 14.73 -10.19 -22.89
N LEU A 90 13.43 -9.93 -22.77
CA LEU A 90 12.50 -10.03 -23.90
C LEU A 90 12.80 -9.02 -25.01
N THR A 91 13.32 -7.85 -24.65
CA THR A 91 13.60 -6.74 -25.59
C THR A 91 14.96 -6.87 -26.27
N GLU A 92 15.97 -7.39 -25.57
CA GLU A 92 17.36 -7.36 -26.03
C GLU A 92 17.93 -8.74 -26.36
N GLU A 93 17.66 -9.74 -25.51
CA GLU A 93 18.36 -11.04 -25.54
C GLU A 93 17.50 -12.19 -26.11
N SER A 94 16.19 -12.01 -26.17
CA SER A 94 15.29 -13.07 -26.60
C SER A 94 15.52 -13.42 -28.07
N ALA A 95 15.36 -14.70 -28.42
CA ALA A 95 15.43 -15.12 -29.82
C ALA A 95 14.41 -14.41 -30.72
N LEU A 96 13.34 -13.87 -30.12
CA LEU A 96 12.32 -13.11 -30.81
C LEU A 96 12.85 -11.71 -31.16
N ALA A 97 13.51 -11.03 -30.21
CA ALA A 97 14.13 -9.73 -30.45
C ALA A 97 15.35 -9.80 -31.39
N VAL A 98 16.17 -10.84 -31.25
CA VAL A 98 17.40 -11.01 -32.05
C VAL A 98 17.09 -11.33 -33.50
N ASN A 99 16.08 -12.16 -33.78
CA ASN A 99 15.76 -12.59 -35.15
C ASN A 99 14.78 -11.66 -35.88
N PHE A 100 14.00 -10.85 -35.15
CA PHE A 100 12.98 -9.98 -35.73
C PHE A 100 13.19 -8.55 -35.24
N THR A 101 14.19 -7.87 -35.79
CA THR A 101 14.38 -6.45 -35.53
C THR A 101 13.25 -5.67 -36.18
N LEU A 102 12.51 -4.93 -35.37
CA LEU A 102 11.39 -4.10 -35.81
C LEU A 102 11.99 -2.88 -36.52
N ASP A 103 12.29 -3.01 -37.81
CA ASP A 103 12.51 -1.86 -38.68
C ASP A 103 11.15 -1.18 -38.84
N ASP A 104 10.87 -0.22 -37.96
CA ASP A 104 9.62 0.53 -37.76
C ASP A 104 9.18 1.38 -38.98
N ARG A 105 9.65 1.05 -40.18
CA ARG A 105 9.69 1.99 -41.30
C ARG A 105 9.04 1.55 -42.60
N SER A 106 8.41 0.37 -42.69
CA SER A 106 8.02 -0.16 -44.01
C SER A 106 6.61 -0.75 -44.18
N GLU A 107 5.73 -0.83 -43.18
CA GLU A 107 4.49 -1.61 -43.35
C GLU A 107 3.13 -0.91 -43.09
N ASP A 108 3.07 0.40 -42.79
CA ASP A 108 1.79 1.11 -42.55
C ASP A 108 1.28 1.96 -43.73
N GLU A 109 1.87 1.86 -44.94
CA GLU A 109 1.58 2.80 -46.05
C GLU A 109 1.15 2.15 -47.39
N ALA A 110 0.59 0.92 -47.39
CA ALA A 110 0.29 0.25 -48.67
C ALA A 110 -0.99 -0.59 -48.70
N GLU A 111 -2.12 -0.07 -48.22
CA GLU A 111 -3.44 -0.61 -48.58
C GLU A 111 -4.50 0.51 -48.69
N GLU A 112 -4.30 1.45 -49.61
CA GLU A 112 -5.40 2.28 -50.16
C GLU A 112 -5.89 1.69 -51.49
N PRO A 113 -7.21 1.42 -51.64
CA PRO A 113 -7.78 1.02 -52.93
C PRO A 113 -7.93 2.24 -53.87
N GLU A 114 -7.13 2.23 -54.92
CA GLU A 114 -7.15 3.17 -56.05
C GLU A 114 -8.46 3.02 -56.85
N VAL A 115 -9.33 4.05 -56.85
CA VAL A 115 -10.51 4.12 -57.72
C VAL A 115 -10.41 5.35 -58.63
N ALA A 116 -10.28 5.05 -59.93
CA ALA A 116 -10.02 5.96 -61.03
C ALA A 116 -11.17 6.93 -61.38
N ALA A 117 -10.78 7.99 -62.09
CA ALA A 117 -11.50 9.23 -62.30
C ALA A 117 -12.30 9.35 -63.64
N ALA A 118 -13.35 10.19 -63.58
CA ALA A 118 -13.80 11.19 -64.58
C ALA A 118 -14.63 10.73 -65.83
N PRO A 119 -15.24 11.67 -66.60
CA PRO A 119 -16.58 12.24 -66.33
C PRO A 119 -17.54 12.21 -67.54
N SER A 120 -18.85 12.01 -67.35
CA SER A 120 -19.85 12.07 -68.44
C SER A 120 -20.83 13.24 -68.29
N ARG A 121 -21.00 14.01 -69.38
CA ARG A 121 -21.81 15.25 -69.47
C ARG A 121 -23.32 15.00 -69.67
N ARG A 122 -23.90 14.02 -68.95
CA ARG A 122 -25.35 13.96 -68.64
C ARG A 122 -25.58 14.41 -67.18
N GLY A 123 -24.82 15.42 -66.78
CA GLY A 123 -24.43 15.67 -65.40
C GLY A 123 -25.50 16.30 -64.53
N ASP A 124 -26.40 17.13 -65.05
CA ASP A 124 -27.19 18.00 -64.17
C ASP A 124 -28.33 17.26 -63.44
N ASP A 125 -28.99 16.32 -64.10
CA ASP A 125 -30.10 15.55 -63.51
C ASP A 125 -29.60 14.37 -62.65
N ALA A 126 -28.42 13.85 -62.99
CA ALA A 126 -27.69 12.90 -62.16
C ALA A 126 -27.04 13.60 -60.95
N ALA A 127 -26.55 14.82 -61.12
CA ALA A 127 -26.01 15.64 -60.03
C ALA A 127 -27.11 16.02 -59.04
N ALA A 128 -28.30 16.41 -59.50
CA ALA A 128 -29.43 16.67 -58.60
C ALA A 128 -29.83 15.42 -57.79
N ARG A 129 -29.87 14.23 -58.41
CA ARG A 129 -30.15 12.97 -57.68
C ARG A 129 -29.03 12.55 -56.74
N MET A 130 -27.77 12.72 -57.13
CA MET A 130 -26.63 12.46 -56.25
C MET A 130 -26.57 13.47 -55.10
N GLU A 131 -26.93 14.73 -55.36
CA GLU A 131 -27.02 15.78 -54.34
C GLU A 131 -28.15 15.49 -53.35
N GLU A 132 -29.32 15.05 -53.82
CA GLU A 132 -30.41 14.60 -52.95
C GLU A 132 -29.98 13.40 -52.10
N MET A 133 -29.27 12.43 -52.69
CA MET A 133 -28.73 11.29 -51.95
C MET A 133 -27.69 11.71 -50.90
N MET A 134 -26.79 12.64 -51.24
CA MET A 134 -25.81 13.18 -50.30
C MET A 134 -26.47 14.02 -49.20
N ALA A 135 -27.53 14.77 -49.51
CA ALA A 135 -28.30 15.52 -48.53
C ALA A 135 -28.95 14.58 -47.50
N ARG A 136 -29.56 13.47 -47.96
CA ARG A 136 -30.10 12.44 -47.07
C ARG A 136 -29.03 11.77 -46.21
N CYS A 137 -27.85 11.50 -46.77
CA CYS A 137 -26.71 11.01 -45.98
C CYS A 137 -26.24 12.02 -44.93
N ARG A 138 -26.19 13.32 -45.25
CA ARG A 138 -25.83 14.39 -44.30
C ARG A 138 -26.86 14.52 -43.18
N ASP A 139 -28.15 14.47 -43.51
CA ASP A 139 -29.23 14.55 -42.52
C ASP A 139 -29.24 13.32 -41.60
N PHE A 140 -29.02 12.13 -42.15
CA PHE A 140 -28.86 10.91 -41.35
C PHE A 140 -27.66 10.99 -40.40
N VAL A 141 -26.52 11.49 -40.88
CA VAL A 141 -25.32 11.68 -40.03
C VAL A 141 -25.59 12.72 -38.93
N ARG A 142 -26.27 13.84 -39.22
CA ARG A 142 -26.67 14.82 -38.20
C ARG A 142 -27.61 14.22 -37.15
N GLN A 143 -28.60 13.44 -37.60
CA GLN A 143 -29.54 12.78 -36.70
C GLN A 143 -28.87 11.69 -35.84
N LYS A 144 -27.86 11.00 -36.37
CA LYS A 144 -27.06 10.03 -35.59
C LYS A 144 -26.05 10.72 -34.67
N ALA A 145 -25.47 11.85 -35.09
CA ALA A 145 -24.54 12.64 -34.27
C ALA A 145 -25.21 13.15 -32.99
N SER A 146 -26.45 13.67 -33.09
CA SER A 146 -27.19 14.13 -31.90
C SER A 146 -27.51 12.98 -30.92
N THR A 147 -27.83 11.78 -31.43
CA THR A 147 -28.04 10.61 -30.55
C THR A 147 -26.76 10.12 -29.87
N PHE A 148 -25.61 10.33 -30.50
CA PHE A 148 -24.32 9.96 -29.91
C PHE A 148 -23.93 10.92 -28.78
N GLU A 149 -24.10 12.23 -29.00
CA GLU A 149 -23.87 13.24 -27.96
C GLU A 149 -24.80 13.02 -26.77
N GLN A 150 -26.08 12.73 -27.00
CA GLN A 150 -27.02 12.46 -25.92
C GLN A 150 -26.64 11.21 -25.11
N ARG A 151 -26.26 10.10 -25.77
CA ARG A 151 -25.77 8.89 -25.07
C ARG A 151 -24.49 9.13 -24.30
N ARG A 152 -23.61 9.99 -24.81
CA ARG A 152 -22.37 10.36 -24.13
C ARG A 152 -22.66 11.19 -22.88
N ILE A 153 -23.56 12.17 -22.96
CA ILE A 153 -23.99 12.95 -21.79
C ILE A 153 -24.65 12.05 -20.75
N GLU A 154 -25.54 11.15 -21.16
CA GLU A 154 -26.19 10.19 -20.25
C GLU A 154 -25.18 9.24 -19.59
N ALA A 155 -24.19 8.76 -20.34
CA ALA A 155 -23.11 7.93 -19.79
C ALA A 155 -22.25 8.71 -18.78
N ASP A 156 -21.88 9.96 -19.08
CA ASP A 156 -21.12 10.82 -18.17
C ASP A 156 -21.92 11.15 -16.90
N GLU A 157 -23.23 11.38 -17.01
CA GLU A 157 -24.11 11.60 -15.86
C GLU A 157 -24.27 10.34 -15.00
N ALA A 158 -24.44 9.18 -15.64
CA ALA A 158 -24.49 7.89 -14.95
C ALA A 158 -23.17 7.59 -14.23
N GLU A 159 -22.03 7.91 -14.84
CA GLU A 159 -20.71 7.78 -14.20
C GLU A 159 -20.57 8.70 -12.98
N ARG A 160 -21.01 9.96 -13.10
CA ARG A 160 -21.02 10.91 -11.96
C ARG A 160 -21.94 10.43 -10.84
N GLN A 161 -23.10 9.86 -11.15
CA GLN A 161 -24.00 9.28 -10.16
C GLN A 161 -23.36 8.06 -9.47
N ALA A 162 -22.73 7.17 -10.24
CA ALA A 162 -22.01 6.02 -9.69
C ALA A 162 -20.83 6.45 -8.81
N ALA A 163 -20.10 7.51 -9.18
CA ALA A 163 -19.01 8.06 -8.39
C ALA A 163 -19.52 8.62 -7.04
N ARG A 164 -20.61 9.40 -7.04
CA ARG A 164 -21.25 9.90 -5.82
C ARG A 164 -21.75 8.78 -4.91
N ALA A 165 -22.31 7.71 -5.49
CA ALA A 165 -22.74 6.54 -4.73
C ALA A 165 -21.55 5.85 -4.03
N ARG A 166 -20.44 5.64 -4.75
CA ARG A 166 -19.21 5.08 -4.17
C ARG A 166 -18.63 5.96 -3.07
N GLU A 167 -18.63 7.27 -3.26
CA GLU A 167 -18.17 8.22 -2.25
C GLU A 167 -19.04 8.17 -0.99
N LYS A 168 -20.37 8.10 -1.14
CA LYS A 168 -21.29 7.94 0.00
C LYS A 168 -21.07 6.62 0.73
N GLU A 169 -20.91 5.51 0.01
CA GLU A 169 -20.61 4.21 0.63
C GLU A 169 -19.27 4.23 1.38
N ALA A 170 -18.24 4.88 0.82
CA ALA A 170 -16.95 5.05 1.49
C ALA A 170 -17.09 5.89 2.76
N ALA A 171 -17.82 7.01 2.70
CA ALA A 171 -18.09 7.86 3.85
C ALA A 171 -18.86 7.11 4.96
N GLU A 172 -19.85 6.29 4.59
CA GLU A 172 -20.59 5.46 5.55
C GLU A 172 -19.69 4.39 6.19
N ARG A 173 -18.77 3.78 5.44
CA ARG A 173 -17.78 2.84 6.00
C ARG A 173 -16.87 3.54 7.00
N PHE A 174 -16.30 4.68 6.62
CA PHE A 174 -15.47 5.47 7.54
C PHE A 174 -16.24 5.90 8.79
N ALA A 175 -17.50 6.30 8.66
CA ALA A 175 -18.33 6.65 9.81
C ALA A 175 -18.48 5.48 10.79
N ARG A 176 -18.71 4.26 10.31
CA ARG A 176 -18.79 3.05 11.15
C ARG A 176 -17.46 2.74 11.84
N GLU A 177 -16.36 2.79 11.10
CA GLU A 177 -15.02 2.58 11.69
C GLU A 177 -14.73 3.60 12.81
N TRP A 178 -15.12 4.86 12.61
CA TRP A 178 -15.00 5.89 13.64
C TRP A 178 -15.89 5.66 14.86
N GLU A 179 -17.10 5.13 14.66
CA GLU A 179 -17.98 4.73 15.77
C GLU A 179 -17.39 3.56 16.56
N GLU A 180 -16.83 2.54 15.89
CA GLU A 180 -16.13 1.42 16.54
C GLU A 180 -14.92 1.89 17.37
N ILE A 181 -14.11 2.80 16.80
CA ILE A 181 -12.98 3.41 17.52
C ILE A 181 -13.47 4.18 18.74
N ARG A 182 -14.54 4.97 18.60
CA ARG A 182 -15.13 5.74 19.70
C ARG A 182 -15.66 4.82 20.81
N GLU A 183 -16.34 3.74 20.45
CA GLU A 183 -16.84 2.76 21.41
C GLU A 183 -15.69 2.06 22.16
N TRP A 184 -14.63 1.67 21.44
CA TRP A 184 -13.42 1.11 22.04
C TRP A 184 -12.78 2.08 23.04
N HIS A 185 -12.64 3.35 22.66
CA HIS A 185 -12.12 4.40 23.55
C HIS A 185 -12.99 4.60 24.80
N SER A 186 -14.32 4.57 24.66
CA SER A 186 -15.24 4.68 25.81
C SER A 186 -15.02 3.55 26.82
N ARG A 187 -14.88 2.30 26.34
CA ARG A 187 -14.59 1.14 27.22
C ARG A 187 -13.24 1.26 27.90
N LEU A 188 -12.24 1.78 27.20
CA LEU A 188 -10.91 2.02 27.76
C LEU A 188 -10.97 3.10 28.85
N GLU A 189 -11.69 4.19 28.62
CA GLU A 189 -11.87 5.28 29.58
C GLU A 189 -12.55 4.79 30.87
N GLU A 190 -13.61 3.99 30.77
CA GLU A 190 -14.27 3.37 31.93
C GLU A 190 -13.29 2.49 32.74
N TRP A 191 -12.46 1.71 32.06
CA TRP A 191 -11.43 0.89 32.70
C TRP A 191 -10.36 1.74 33.39
N GLU A 192 -9.89 2.81 32.75
CA GLU A 192 -8.92 3.75 33.32
C GLU A 192 -9.49 4.44 34.57
N GLN A 193 -10.75 4.89 34.52
CA GLN A 193 -11.44 5.48 35.67
C GLN A 193 -11.57 4.48 36.82
N ALA A 194 -12.00 3.24 36.55
CA ALA A 194 -12.10 2.19 37.57
C ALA A 194 -10.72 1.87 38.19
N SER A 195 -9.66 1.83 37.36
CA SER A 195 -8.28 1.63 37.80
C SER A 195 -7.78 2.75 38.70
N MET A 196 -8.08 4.01 38.36
CA MET A 196 -7.76 5.17 39.19
C MET A 196 -8.47 5.10 40.55
N VAL A 197 -9.77 4.83 40.57
CA VAL A 197 -10.55 4.68 41.81
C VAL A 197 -9.99 3.57 42.70
N ALA A 198 -9.68 2.41 42.13
CA ALA A 198 -9.12 1.28 42.88
C ALA A 198 -7.73 1.61 43.48
N ASN A 199 -6.90 2.38 42.77
CA ASN A 199 -5.61 2.83 43.29
C ASN A 199 -5.77 3.85 44.42
N ASP A 200 -6.72 4.78 44.30
CA ASP A 200 -7.04 5.74 45.36
C ASP A 200 -7.55 5.04 46.62
N GLU A 201 -8.41 4.03 46.49
CA GLU A 201 -8.88 3.22 47.62
C GLU A 201 -7.73 2.49 48.32
N ARG A 202 -6.82 1.88 47.55
CA ARG A 202 -5.61 1.23 48.10
C ARG A 202 -4.74 2.23 48.86
N TYR A 203 -4.58 3.43 48.31
CA TYR A 203 -3.83 4.50 48.96
C TYR A 203 -4.51 4.95 50.27
N GLN A 204 -5.83 5.11 50.28
CA GLN A 204 -6.59 5.45 51.47
C GLN A 204 -6.47 4.37 52.56
N VAL A 205 -6.60 3.09 52.20
CA VAL A 205 -6.38 1.97 53.13
C VAL A 205 -4.96 2.00 53.69
N HIS A 206 -3.96 2.25 52.86
CA HIS A 206 -2.57 2.39 53.30
C HIS A 206 -2.39 3.53 54.30
N LEU A 207 -3.00 4.70 54.05
CA LEU A 207 -2.99 5.82 54.98
C LEU A 207 -3.66 5.46 56.32
N GLN A 208 -4.78 4.75 56.30
CA GLN A 208 -5.46 4.29 57.51
C GLN A 208 -4.60 3.30 58.33
N VAL A 209 -3.93 2.35 57.67
CA VAL A 209 -3.00 1.42 58.32
C VAL A 209 -1.83 2.18 58.95
N CYS A 210 -1.25 3.14 58.24
CA CYS A 210 -0.20 4.01 58.77
C CYS A 210 -0.66 4.81 60.00
N ARG A 211 -1.88 5.37 59.97
CA ARG A 211 -2.50 6.05 61.13
C ARG A 211 -2.66 5.10 62.33
N ARG A 212 -3.15 3.87 62.11
CA ARG A 212 -3.31 2.84 63.16
C ARG A 212 -1.97 2.41 63.76
N MET A 213 -0.95 2.19 62.93
CA MET A 213 0.40 1.83 63.38
C MET A 213 1.04 2.94 64.23
N ARG A 214 0.90 4.20 63.81
CA ARG A 214 1.35 5.36 64.63
C ARG A 214 0.61 5.44 65.96
N GLY A 215 -0.69 5.17 65.98
CA GLY A 215 -1.49 5.10 67.20
C GLY A 215 -1.04 3.99 68.15
N ARG A 216 -0.76 2.78 67.63
CA ARG A 216 -0.24 1.65 68.41
C ARG A 216 1.15 1.93 68.98
N SER A 217 2.05 2.49 68.17
CA SER A 217 3.41 2.84 68.60
C SER A 217 3.42 3.87 69.74
N ARG A 218 2.49 4.84 69.73
CA ARG A 218 2.32 5.78 70.86
C ARG A 218 1.84 5.11 72.15
N ARG A 219 0.94 4.12 72.05
CA ARG A 219 0.45 3.36 73.22
C ARG A 219 1.53 2.44 73.80
N SER A 220 2.29 1.73 72.95
CA SER A 220 3.37 0.85 73.43
C SER A 220 4.58 1.63 73.97
N SER A 221 4.92 2.78 73.39
CA SER A 221 6.00 3.65 73.91
C SER A 221 5.60 4.45 75.15
N GLY A 222 4.31 4.69 75.38
CA GLY A 222 3.79 5.30 76.61
C GLY A 222 3.90 4.39 77.83
N SER A 223 3.79 3.06 77.64
CA SER A 223 3.85 2.08 78.73
C SER A 223 5.27 1.71 79.18
N SER A 224 6.31 2.07 78.42
CA SER A 224 7.72 1.81 78.75
C SER A 224 8.45 3.05 79.31
N ARG A 225 7.73 4.16 79.54
CA ARG A 225 8.34 5.42 80.01
C ARG A 225 8.46 5.53 81.54
N GLY A 226 8.30 4.42 82.27
CA GLY A 226 8.77 4.28 83.64
C GLY A 226 10.24 3.83 83.64
N GLY A 227 11.17 4.74 83.95
CA GLY A 227 12.51 4.34 84.42
C GLY A 227 13.70 4.55 83.49
N ALA A 228 13.63 5.39 82.45
CA ALA A 228 14.86 5.89 81.84
C ALA A 228 15.48 6.94 82.77
N SER A 229 16.42 6.49 83.61
CA SER A 229 17.29 7.31 84.47
C SER A 229 17.83 8.52 83.69
N ASP A 230 17.93 9.66 84.36
CA ASP A 230 18.41 10.93 83.78
C ASP A 230 19.83 10.80 83.17
N GLU A 231 20.60 9.81 83.64
CA GLU A 231 21.91 9.41 83.11
C GLU A 231 21.86 8.98 81.63
N ASP A 232 20.86 8.18 81.26
CA ASP A 232 20.73 7.64 79.90
C ASP A 232 20.24 8.72 78.92
N ARG A 233 19.47 9.70 79.41
CA ARG A 233 19.10 10.88 78.61
C ARG A 233 20.32 11.74 78.28
N ARG A 234 21.27 11.89 79.22
CA ARG A 234 22.53 12.61 78.99
C ARG A 234 23.41 11.89 77.97
N ARG A 235 23.64 10.58 78.14
CA ARG A 235 24.43 9.77 77.18
C ARG A 235 23.87 9.79 75.76
N LYS A 236 22.54 9.78 75.62
CA LYS A 236 21.90 9.86 74.31
C LYS A 236 22.04 11.24 73.67
N LYS A 237 21.92 12.32 74.47
CA LYS A 237 22.12 13.70 74.00
C LYS A 237 23.56 13.92 73.48
N ASP A 238 24.54 13.29 74.13
CA ASP A 238 25.93 13.37 73.69
C ASP A 238 26.18 12.56 72.40
N LYS A 239 25.63 11.36 72.28
CA LYS A 239 25.69 10.57 71.04
C LYS A 239 25.01 11.26 69.86
N ASP A 240 23.87 11.92 70.10
CA ASP A 240 23.16 12.65 69.03
C ASP A 240 23.93 13.91 68.62
N LYS A 241 24.57 14.61 69.57
CA LYS A 241 25.50 15.70 69.25
C LYS A 241 26.67 15.23 68.38
N ASP A 242 27.25 14.08 68.68
CA ASP A 242 28.35 13.53 67.88
C ASP A 242 27.90 13.10 66.47
N ARG A 243 26.73 12.46 66.35
CA ARG A 243 26.14 12.13 65.04
C ARG A 243 25.82 13.37 64.21
N GLU A 244 25.29 14.43 64.81
CA GLU A 244 25.04 15.72 64.17
C GLU A 244 26.37 16.33 63.66
N LYS A 245 27.42 16.30 64.51
CA LYS A 245 28.76 16.78 64.16
C LYS A 245 29.37 15.99 63.00
N GLN A 246 29.16 14.68 62.96
CA GLN A 246 29.62 13.80 61.89
C GLN A 246 28.84 14.05 60.58
N ARG A 247 27.51 14.22 60.64
CA ARG A 247 26.71 14.61 59.47
C ARG A 247 27.09 15.98 58.91
N ARG A 248 27.45 16.95 59.77
CA ARG A 248 27.99 18.25 59.33
C ARG A 248 29.34 18.09 58.61
N ARG A 249 30.22 17.21 59.10
CA ARG A 249 31.49 16.88 58.42
C ARG A 249 31.26 16.23 57.05
N ASP A 250 30.32 15.29 56.95
CA ASP A 250 30.01 14.61 55.68
C ASP A 250 29.35 15.54 54.65
N ARG A 251 28.47 16.44 55.08
CA ARG A 251 27.88 17.47 54.21
C ARG A 251 28.92 18.47 53.71
N GLY A 252 29.92 18.81 54.52
CA GLY A 252 31.06 19.64 54.12
C GLY A 252 31.93 18.97 53.05
N ARG A 253 32.17 17.66 53.17
CA ARG A 253 32.97 16.89 52.19
C ARG A 253 32.28 16.72 50.83
N ARG A 254 30.95 16.65 50.76
CA ARG A 254 30.23 16.51 49.47
C ARG A 254 30.19 17.78 48.62
N ARG A 255 30.41 18.97 49.19
CA ARG A 255 30.39 20.24 48.42
C ARG A 255 31.65 20.50 47.59
N HIS A 256 32.74 19.76 47.82
CA HIS A 256 34.01 19.98 47.11
C HIS A 256 34.33 18.95 46.01
N ARG A 257 33.40 18.04 45.67
CA ARG A 257 33.70 16.94 44.72
C ARG A 257 32.80 16.88 43.47
N SER A 258 32.01 17.91 43.20
CA SER A 258 31.10 17.96 42.04
C SER A 258 31.21 19.27 41.23
N SER A 259 32.40 19.87 41.16
CA SER A 259 32.69 21.10 40.38
C SER A 259 33.65 20.90 39.19
N SER A 260 33.99 19.66 38.84
CA SER A 260 34.93 19.37 37.76
C SER A 260 34.43 18.21 36.91
N GLY A 261 33.89 18.55 35.74
CA GLY A 261 33.36 17.65 34.73
C GLY A 261 31.99 18.17 34.31
N ASP A 262 31.73 18.55 33.08
CA ASP A 262 32.46 18.36 31.83
C ASP A 262 31.71 19.26 30.84
N SER A 263 32.18 20.49 30.67
CA SER A 263 31.62 21.44 29.70
C SER A 263 32.49 21.39 28.46
N HIS A 264 32.46 20.25 27.77
CA HIS A 264 33.04 20.10 26.44
C HIS A 264 32.03 20.57 25.38
N ALA A 265 32.46 21.61 24.67
CA ALA A 265 31.97 22.14 23.41
C ALA A 265 31.17 21.21 22.50
N ARG A 266 30.07 21.73 21.95
CA ARG A 266 29.74 21.79 20.50
C ARG A 266 28.80 23.00 20.32
N ASP A 267 29.23 24.12 19.75
CA ASP A 267 29.49 24.39 18.33
C ASP A 267 28.36 23.96 17.38
N GLU A 268 28.02 24.90 16.50
CA GLU A 268 27.12 24.85 15.33
C GLU A 268 25.64 25.19 15.57
N ASP A 269 25.40 26.49 15.77
CA ASP A 269 24.21 27.21 15.30
C ASP A 269 24.16 27.12 13.76
N ALA A 270 23.55 26.05 13.24
CA ALA A 270 23.19 25.94 11.84
C ALA A 270 21.67 26.17 11.69
N PRO A 271 21.23 27.14 10.86
CA PRO A 271 19.81 27.36 10.61
C PRO A 271 19.19 26.13 9.96
N ALA A 272 18.17 25.59 10.60
CA ALA A 272 17.40 24.44 10.16
C ALA A 272 16.84 24.66 8.74
N GLN A 273 17.52 24.12 7.74
CA GLN A 273 16.91 23.87 6.45
C GLN A 273 15.85 22.77 6.63
N PRO A 274 14.61 22.97 6.14
CA PRO A 274 13.61 21.91 6.15
C PRO A 274 14.16 20.74 5.30
N PRO A 275 14.11 19.50 5.81
CA PRO A 275 14.65 18.36 5.08
C PRO A 275 13.94 18.27 3.73
N ALA A 276 14.74 18.33 2.67
CA ALA A 276 14.30 18.02 1.32
C ALA A 276 13.48 16.73 1.37
N ARG A 277 12.23 16.90 0.97
CA ARG A 277 11.18 15.89 0.79
C ARG A 277 11.77 14.72 0.01
N ARG A 278 12.37 13.75 0.73
CA ARG A 278 12.65 12.42 0.19
C ARG A 278 11.31 11.90 -0.28
N GLN A 279 11.15 11.85 -1.59
CA GLN A 279 10.14 11.04 -2.23
C GLN A 279 10.38 9.61 -1.72
N ARG A 280 9.67 9.24 -0.66
CA ARG A 280 9.40 7.84 -0.36
C ARG A 280 8.48 7.35 -1.48
N ALA A 281 9.10 7.04 -2.61
CA ALA A 281 8.68 5.91 -3.39
C ALA A 281 8.91 4.69 -2.50
N ASP A 282 7.83 4.27 -1.85
CA ASP A 282 7.48 2.88 -1.55
C ASP A 282 6.34 2.96 -0.55
N GLU A 283 5.15 3.16 -1.13
CA GLU A 283 3.89 2.69 -0.58
C GLU A 283 4.10 1.25 -0.11
N ALA A 284 4.37 1.09 1.18
CA ALA A 284 3.99 -0.08 1.92
C ALA A 284 2.45 -0.14 1.86
N ARG A 285 1.95 -0.68 0.74
CA ARG A 285 0.58 -1.12 0.54
C ARG A 285 0.30 -2.12 1.65
N ALA A 286 -0.29 -1.63 2.75
CA ALA A 286 -0.85 -2.49 3.77
C ALA A 286 -1.77 -3.51 3.05
N PRO A 287 -1.66 -4.81 3.34
CA PRO A 287 -2.60 -5.77 2.82
C PRO A 287 -3.97 -5.37 3.37
N SER A 288 -4.81 -4.80 2.52
CA SER A 288 -6.23 -4.66 2.78
C SER A 288 -6.74 -6.06 3.09
N ALA A 289 -7.00 -6.34 4.36
CA ALA A 289 -7.70 -7.54 4.77
C ALA A 289 -9.01 -7.55 3.99
N THR A 290 -9.13 -8.49 3.05
CA THR A 290 -10.36 -8.64 2.29
C THR A 290 -11.46 -9.06 3.25
N LEU A 291 -12.68 -8.60 3.02
CA LEU A 291 -13.89 -8.95 3.79
C LEU A 291 -14.07 -10.48 3.96
N ALA A 292 -13.41 -11.28 3.10
CA ALA A 292 -13.36 -12.74 3.17
C ALA A 292 -12.53 -13.30 4.34
N ASP A 293 -11.59 -12.54 4.91
CA ASP A 293 -10.77 -12.97 6.06
C ASP A 293 -11.49 -12.76 7.41
N LEU A 294 -12.34 -11.74 7.52
CA LEU A 294 -13.17 -11.51 8.72
C LEU A 294 -14.26 -12.58 8.93
N LEU A 295 -14.72 -13.23 7.85
CA LEU A 295 -15.72 -14.30 7.93
C LEU A 295 -15.14 -15.66 8.34
N ARG A 296 -13.81 -15.83 8.42
CA ARG A 296 -13.17 -17.11 8.77
C ARG A 296 -12.77 -17.26 10.24
N GLY A 297 -13.06 -16.27 11.10
CA GLY A 297 -12.98 -16.43 12.55
C GLY A 297 -11.63 -16.91 13.07
N ASN A 298 -10.51 -16.43 12.51
CA ASN A 298 -9.18 -16.76 13.00
C ASN A 298 -8.74 -15.70 14.02
N PRO A 299 -8.66 -16.01 15.33
CA PRO A 299 -8.07 -15.10 16.30
C PRO A 299 -6.56 -15.02 16.07
N ALA A 300 -6.02 -13.80 16.13
CA ALA A 300 -4.59 -13.51 16.05
C ALA A 300 -3.80 -14.16 17.19
#